data_AF-A0A529IB99-F1
#
_entry.id   AF-A0A529IB99-F1
#
_cell.length_a   1.000
_cell.length_b   1.000
_cell.length_c   1.000
_cell.angle_alpha   90.00
_cell.angle_beta   90.00
_cell.angle_gamma   90.00
#
_symmetry.space_group_name_H-M   'P 1'
#
loop_
_entity.id
_entity.type
_entity.pdbx_description
1 polymer ?
#
loop_
_entity_poly.entity_id
_entity_poly.type
_entity_poly.pdbx_seq_one_letter_code
_entity_poly.pdbx_strand_id
1 'polypeptide(L)' 'MSEAGTRNPACAIDAIGLKTTGTVRYNFGAAALYEEAMRRGEARLTADGALVAETGQHTG' A
#
# COMPACT_ATOMS: atom_id res chain seq x y z
N MET A 1 16.49 0.42 -2.35
CA MET A 1 15.30 -0.35 -1.93
C MET A 1 15.31 -0.40 -0.41
N SER A 2 14.19 -0.05 0.21
CA SER A 2 14.00 -0.19 1.66
C SER A 2 12.85 -1.15 1.90
N GLU A 3 12.99 -2.08 2.83
CA GLU A 3 11.92 -3.02 3.20
C GLU A 3 11.45 -2.72 4.62
N ALA A 4 10.13 -2.71 4.82
CA ALA A 4 9.52 -2.49 6.13
C ALA A 4 8.39 -3.49 6.38
N GLY A 5 8.20 -3.86 7.65
CA GLY A 5 7.15 -4.77 8.10
C GLY A 5 7.57 -6.24 8.14
N THR A 6 6.66 -7.10 8.62
CA THR A 6 6.93 -8.53 8.78
C THR A 6 6.79 -9.23 7.44
N ARG A 7 7.78 -10.03 7.03
CA ARG A 7 7.75 -10.80 5.78
C ARG A 7 8.36 -12.18 5.94
N ASN A 8 8.07 -13.06 4.98
CA ASN A 8 8.85 -14.29 4.81
C ASN A 8 10.20 -13.92 4.14
N PRO A 9 11.35 -14.18 4.79
CA PRO A 9 12.67 -13.88 4.21
C PRO A 9 12.92 -14.60 2.88
N ALA A 10 12.37 -15.80 2.70
CA ALA A 10 12.54 -16.62 1.50
C ALA A 10 11.67 -16.19 0.30
N CYS A 11 10.71 -15.28 0.51
CA CYS A 11 9.78 -14.81 -0.52
C CYS A 11 9.81 -13.29 -0.62
N ALA A 12 10.92 -12.74 -1.08
CA ALA A 12 11.03 -11.32 -1.41
C ALA A 12 10.38 -11.02 -2.78
N ILE A 13 10.15 -9.74 -3.08
CA ILE A 13 9.50 -9.32 -4.35
C ILE A 13 10.32 -9.66 -5.59
N ASP A 14 11.64 -9.79 -5.48
CA ASP A 14 12.51 -10.17 -6.60
C ASP A 14 12.31 -11.65 -7.00
N ALA A 15 11.82 -12.49 -6.09
CA ALA A 15 11.49 -13.89 -6.38
C ALA A 15 10.37 -14.02 -7.44
N ILE A 16 9.55 -12.98 -7.60
CA ILE A 16 8.53 -12.87 -8.66
C ILE A 16 8.94 -11.91 -9.78
N GLY A 17 10.22 -11.52 -9.85
CA GLY A 17 10.78 -10.68 -10.90
C GLY A 17 10.57 -9.17 -10.72
N LEU A 18 10.01 -8.71 -9.60
CA LEU A 18 9.82 -7.28 -9.34
C LEU A 18 11.10 -6.66 -8.75
N LYS A 19 11.51 -5.53 -9.33
CA LYS A 19 12.64 -4.72 -8.83
C LYS A 19 12.18 -3.28 -8.65
N THR A 20 12.64 -2.61 -7.60
CA THR A 20 12.28 -1.23 -7.33
C THR A 20 13.39 -0.47 -6.60
N THR A 21 13.45 0.84 -6.82
CA THR A 21 14.23 1.78 -6.00
C THR A 21 13.44 2.25 -4.77
N GLY A 22 12.12 2.06 -4.77
CA GLY A 22 11.21 2.49 -3.72
C GLY A 22 11.24 1.64 -2.44
N THR A 23 10.23 1.86 -1.60
CA THR A 23 10.05 1.15 -0.33
C THR A 23 8.99 0.06 -0.45
N VAL A 24 9.36 -1.17 -0.11
CA VAL A 24 8.47 -2.32 -0.04
C VAL A 24 7.93 -2.44 1.38
N ARG A 25 6.60 -2.41 1.52
CA ARG A 25 5.91 -2.42 2.82
C ARG A 25 5.13 -3.73 2.93
N TYR A 26 5.65 -4.69 3.70
CA TYR A 26 5.05 -6.01 3.87
C TYR A 26 4.11 -6.03 5.08
N ASN A 27 2.92 -6.58 4.90
CA ASN A 27 1.95 -6.81 5.97
C ASN A 27 1.69 -5.57 6.85
N PHE A 28 1.60 -4.39 6.22
CA PHE A 28 1.19 -3.18 6.93
C PHE A 28 -0.24 -3.33 7.45
N GLY A 29 -0.45 -2.98 8.71
CA GLY A 29 -1.78 -2.96 9.31
C GLY A 29 -2.65 -1.83 8.74
N ALA A 30 -3.95 -1.92 9.00
CA ALA A 30 -4.95 -0.99 8.46
C ALA A 30 -4.61 0.48 8.71
N ALA A 31 -4.18 0.85 9.93
CA ALA A 31 -3.81 2.23 10.26
C ALA A 31 -2.65 2.77 9.40
N ALA A 32 -1.60 1.96 9.20
CA ALA A 32 -0.47 2.37 8.37
C ALA A 32 -0.82 2.47 6.88
N LEU A 33 -1.71 1.58 6.39
CA LEU A 33 -2.24 1.66 5.02
C LEU A 33 -3.11 2.91 4.83
N TYR A 34 -3.93 3.23 5.82
CA TYR A 34 -4.80 4.41 5.83
C TYR A 34 -4.00 5.70 5.71
N GLU A 35 -2.94 5.85 6.50
CA GLU A 35 -2.03 6.99 6.42
C GLU A 35 -1.31 7.08 5.07
N GLU A 36 -0.82 5.95 4.55
CA GLU A 36 -0.08 5.95 3.30
C GLU A 36 -0.98 6.33 2.10
N ALA A 37 -2.21 5.83 2.05
CA ALA A 37 -3.17 6.16 1.00
C ALA A 37 -3.50 7.66 1.00
N MET A 38 -3.70 8.26 2.17
CA MET A 38 -3.90 9.71 2.30
C MET A 38 -2.65 10.51 1.92
N ARG A 39 -1.47 10.09 2.40
CA ARG A 39 -0.18 10.76 2.10
C ARG A 39 0.10 10.80 0.60
N ARG A 40 -0.33 9.78 -0.14
CA ARG A 40 -0.17 9.67 -1.59
C ARG A 40 -1.28 10.36 -2.38
N GLY A 41 -2.33 10.84 -1.72
CA GLY A 41 -3.50 11.42 -2.39
C GLY A 41 -4.33 10.40 -3.16
N GLU A 42 -4.19 9.10 -2.86
CA GLU A 42 -4.92 8.01 -3.53
C GLU A 42 -6.34 7.83 -2.94
N ALA A 43 -6.56 8.32 -1.72
CA ALA A 43 -7.85 8.23 -1.03
C ALA A 43 -8.05 9.39 -0.05
N ARG A 44 -9.30 9.57 0.38
CA ARG A 44 -9.71 10.56 1.41
C ARG A 44 -10.62 9.92 2.46
N LEU A 45 -10.94 10.67 3.49
CA LEU A 45 -11.84 10.23 4.56
C LEU A 45 -13.27 10.64 4.27
N THR A 46 -14.20 9.76 4.60
CA THR A 46 -15.60 10.12 4.77
C THR A 46 -15.80 10.81 6.12
N ALA A 47 -16.98 11.41 6.33
CA ALA A 47 -17.33 12.02 7.61
C ALA A 47 -17.26 11.03 8.79
N ASP A 48 -17.55 9.76 8.53
CA ASP A 48 -17.56 8.69 9.54
C ASP A 48 -16.21 7.95 9.66
N GLY A 49 -15.17 8.44 8.99
CA GLY A 49 -13.81 7.90 9.09
C GLY A 49 -13.51 6.69 8.19
N ALA A 50 -14.39 6.33 7.26
CA ALA A 50 -14.08 5.32 6.25
C ALA A 50 -13.13 5.86 5.19
N LEU A 51 -12.29 4.99 4.63
CA LEU A 51 -11.41 5.34 3.51
C LEU A 51 -12.19 5.23 2.20
N VAL A 52 -12.21 6.31 1.40
CA VAL A 52 -12.87 6.35 0.09
C VAL A 52 -11.87 6.71 -1.00
N ALA A 53 -11.86 5.92 -2.07
CA ALA A 53 -11.04 6.08 -3.26
C ALA A 53 -11.90 6.02 -4.51
N GLU A 54 -11.45 6.62 -5.61
CA GLU A 54 -12.12 6.61 -6.91
C GLU A 54 -11.34 5.74 -7.88
N THR A 55 -12.00 4.82 -8.59
CA THR A 55 -11.35 3.90 -9.55
C THR A 55 -11.32 4.44 -10.99
N GLY A 56 -11.82 5.65 -11.21
CA GLY A 56 -11.85 6.31 -12.50
C GLY A 56 -12.77 5.60 -13.50
N GLN A 57 -12.24 5.30 -14.70
CA GLN A 57 -13.02 4.73 -15.80
C GLN A 57 -13.43 3.27 -15.56
N HIS A 58 -12.64 2.51 -14.78
CA HIS A 58 -12.85 1.08 -14.59
C HIS A 58 -13.60 0.84 -13.29
N THR A 59 -14.93 0.77 -13.39
CA THR A 59 -15.86 0.64 -12.24
C THR A 59 -16.56 -0.72 -12.17
N GLY A 60 -16.35 -1.61 -13.15
CA GLY A 60 -16.93 -2.95 -13.22
C GLY A 60 -16.66 -3.64 -14.54
#